data_AF-A0A354SL72-F1
#
_entry.id   AF-A0A354SL72-F1
#
_cell.length_a   1.000
_cell.length_b   1.000
_cell.length_c   1.000
_cell.angle_alpha   90.00
_cell.angle_beta   90.00
_cell.angle_gamma   90.00
#
_symmetry.space_group_name_H-M   'P 1'
#
loop_
_entity.id
_entity.type
_entity.pdbx_description
1 polymer ?
#
loop_
_entity_poly.entity_id
_entity_poly.type
_entity_poly.pdbx_seq_one_letter_code
_entity_poly.pdbx_strand_id
1 'polypeptide(L)'
;MKVVMKIVSVKGTCAAGHKVGEEFDLSKDFTLGFSGNGKALCPSAFYAAFPSWRVLRFGGEFPWEEDKDTAHVACPDPLNPVMMELRRIRD
;
A
#
# COMPACT_ATOMS: atom_id res chain seq x y z
N MET A 1 14.55 7.74 0.65
CA MET A 1 13.57 7.57 1.75
C MET A 1 12.85 6.25 1.62
N LYS A 2 12.99 5.35 2.59
CA LYS A 2 12.31 4.05 2.56
C LYS A 2 10.80 4.26 2.71
N VAL A 3 9.99 3.55 1.95
CA VAL A 3 8.52 3.56 2.03
C VAL A 3 8.03 2.12 2.11
N VAL A 4 7.35 1.81 3.20
CA VAL A 4 6.73 0.49 3.45
C VAL A 4 5.23 0.64 3.30
N MET A 5 4.60 -0.31 2.63
CA MET A 5 3.15 -0.40 2.52
C MET A 5 2.64 -1.56 3.35
N LYS A 6 1.64 -1.32 4.19
CA LYS A 6 1.01 -2.30 5.07
C LYS A 6 -0.47 -2.41 4.78
N ILE A 7 -1.00 -3.62 4.75
CA ILE A 7 -2.44 -3.85 4.68
C ILE A 7 -3.02 -3.74 6.09
N VAL A 8 -3.85 -2.73 6.32
CA VAL A 8 -4.41 -2.41 7.65
C VAL A 8 -5.86 -2.86 7.81
N SER A 9 -6.59 -3.03 6.70
CA SER A 9 -7.96 -3.54 6.74
C SER A 9 -8.32 -4.23 5.42
N VAL A 10 -9.17 -5.25 5.50
CA VAL A 10 -9.79 -5.91 4.34
C VAL A 10 -11.28 -6.00 4.62
N LYS A 11 -12.09 -5.30 3.85
CA LYS A 11 -13.55 -5.45 3.89
C LYS A 11 -13.97 -6.52 2.90
N GLY A 12 -14.85 -7.44 3.33
CA GLY A 12 -15.33 -8.52 2.47
C GLY A 12 -14.23 -9.51 2.12
N THR A 13 -14.02 -9.79 0.84
CA THR A 13 -13.01 -10.75 0.37
C THR A 13 -12.14 -10.14 -0.72
N CYS A 14 -10.84 -10.08 -0.49
CA CYS A 14 -9.89 -9.71 -1.53
C CYS A 14 -9.68 -10.89 -2.49
N ALA A 15 -10.02 -10.72 -3.78
CA ALA A 15 -9.82 -11.75 -4.80
C ALA A 15 -8.34 -12.13 -5.01
N ALA A 16 -7.42 -11.20 -4.73
CA ALA A 16 -5.98 -11.43 -4.77
C ALA A 16 -5.44 -12.17 -3.53
N GLY A 17 -6.29 -12.39 -2.52
CA GLY A 17 -5.91 -13.11 -1.30
C GLY A 17 -5.13 -12.29 -0.28
N HIS A 18 -5.11 -10.96 -0.42
CA HIS A 18 -4.42 -10.07 0.52
C HIS A 18 -5.03 -10.10 1.93
N LYS A 19 -4.18 -10.01 2.95
CA LYS A 19 -4.55 -10.12 4.37
C LYS A 19 -4.01 -8.97 5.20
N VAL A 20 -4.74 -8.65 6.27
CA VAL A 20 -4.28 -7.66 7.26
C VAL A 20 -2.95 -8.09 7.85
N GLY A 21 -2.02 -7.15 7.96
CA GLY A 21 -0.67 -7.38 8.46
C GLY A 21 0.38 -7.71 7.39
N GLU A 22 -0.02 -7.93 6.13
CA GLU A 22 0.95 -8.04 5.04
C GLU A 22 1.68 -6.72 4.81
N GLU A 23 3.00 -6.79 4.64
CA GLU A 23 3.88 -5.64 4.47
C GLU A 23 4.77 -5.81 3.23
N PHE A 24 4.94 -4.72 2.49
CA PHE A 24 5.76 -4.65 1.28
C PHE A 24 6.71 -3.46 1.37
N ASP A 25 8.02 -3.72 1.27
CA ASP A 25 9.03 -2.67 1.15
C ASP A 25 9.07 -2.18 -0.31
N LEU A 26 8.35 -1.09 -0.59
CA LEU A 26 8.26 -0.49 -1.93
C LEU A 26 9.53 0.28 -2.31
N SER A 27 10.61 0.15 -1.55
CA SER A 27 11.93 0.72 -1.87
C SER A 27 12.94 -0.32 -2.34
N LYS A 28 12.54 -1.60 -2.38
CA LYS A 28 13.32 -2.73 -2.87
C LYS A 28 12.60 -3.38 -4.04
N ASP A 29 13.20 -4.42 -4.60
CA ASP A 29 12.54 -5.27 -5.59
C ASP A 29 11.37 -6.00 -4.94
N PHE A 30 10.21 -5.93 -5.58
CA PHE A 30 9.00 -6.67 -5.22
C PHE A 30 8.33 -7.20 -6.48
N THR A 31 7.52 -8.24 -6.33
CA THR A 31 6.82 -8.87 -7.44
C THR A 31 5.40 -8.36 -7.52
N LEU A 32 4.96 -8.00 -8.72
CA LEU A 32 3.55 -7.78 -9.02
C LEU A 32 2.90 -9.07 -9.52
N GLY A 33 1.73 -9.41 -8.98
CA GLY A 33 1.02 -10.63 -9.36
C GLY A 33 -0.38 -10.69 -8.74
N PHE A 34 -1.32 -11.36 -9.43
CA PHE A 34 -2.71 -11.39 -8.98
C PHE A 34 -2.91 -12.16 -7.67
N SER A 35 -2.21 -13.28 -7.48
CA SER A 35 -2.26 -14.05 -6.24
C SER A 35 -0.85 -14.53 -5.92
N GLY A 36 -0.29 -14.00 -4.84
CA GLY A 36 1.10 -14.26 -4.45
C GLY A 36 1.27 -15.12 -3.21
N ASN A 37 0.19 -15.55 -2.55
CA ASN A 37 0.26 -16.09 -1.17
C ASN A 37 1.10 -15.20 -0.24
N GLY A 38 0.94 -13.88 -0.35
CA GLY A 38 1.73 -12.86 0.38
C GLY A 38 3.12 -12.54 -0.20
N LYS A 39 3.54 -13.16 -1.30
CA LYS A 39 4.83 -12.89 -1.96
C LYS A 39 4.76 -11.93 -3.14
N ALA A 40 3.55 -11.60 -3.59
CA ALA A 40 3.32 -10.67 -4.69
C ALA A 40 2.24 -9.67 -4.31
N LEU A 41 2.43 -8.43 -4.73
CA LEU A 41 1.45 -7.37 -4.59
C LEU A 41 0.53 -7.36 -5.82
N CYS A 42 -0.78 -7.31 -5.58
CA CYS A 42 -1.75 -7.17 -6.66
C CYS A 42 -1.46 -5.89 -7.49
N PRO A 43 -1.40 -5.98 -8.83
CA PRO A 43 -1.16 -4.82 -9.69
C PRO A 43 -2.16 -3.67 -9.47
N SER A 44 -3.43 -3.98 -9.21
CA SER A 44 -4.47 -2.97 -8.94
C SER A 44 -4.24 -2.24 -7.61
N ALA A 45 -3.79 -2.96 -6.59
CA ALA A 45 -3.44 -2.38 -5.30
C ALA A 45 -2.21 -1.46 -5.44
N PHE A 46 -1.19 -1.90 -6.15
CA PHE A 46 -0.01 -1.07 -6.45
C PHE A 46 -0.37 0.17 -7.26
N TYR A 47 -1.21 0.03 -8.29
CA TYR A 47 -1.65 1.15 -9.12
C TYR A 47 -2.32 2.25 -8.27
N ALA A 48 -3.19 1.89 -7.33
CA ALA A 48 -3.81 2.84 -6.43
C ALA A 48 -2.81 3.46 -5.43
N ALA A 49 -1.88 2.67 -4.91
CA ALA A 49 -0.87 3.12 -3.95
C ALA A 49 0.25 3.98 -4.58
N PHE A 50 0.53 3.79 -5.88
CA PHE A 50 1.69 4.37 -6.57
C PHE A 50 1.79 5.90 -6.49
N PRO A 51 0.70 6.69 -6.70
CA PRO A 51 0.76 8.14 -6.55
C PRO A 51 1.21 8.56 -5.13
N SER A 52 0.65 7.92 -4.10
CA SER A 52 0.99 8.20 -2.71
C SER A 52 2.41 7.79 -2.36
N TRP A 53 2.84 6.62 -2.86
CA TRP A 53 4.21 6.18 -2.75
C TRP A 53 5.17 7.22 -3.35
N ARG A 54 4.87 7.74 -4.54
CA ARG A 54 5.71 8.75 -5.22
C ARG A 54 5.84 10.02 -4.38
N VAL A 55 4.72 10.54 -3.87
CA VAL A 55 4.73 11.73 -2.99
C VAL A 55 5.63 11.51 -1.78
N LEU A 56 5.40 10.43 -1.02
CA LEU A 56 6.19 10.14 0.18
C LEU A 56 7.66 9.90 -0.15
N ARG A 57 7.95 9.08 -1.17
CA ARG A 57 9.31 8.68 -1.58
C ARG A 57 10.20 9.87 -1.95
N PHE A 58 9.62 10.93 -2.51
CA PHE A 58 10.33 12.14 -2.95
C PHE A 58 10.16 13.34 -2.00
N GLY A 59 9.75 13.11 -0.75
CA GLY A 59 9.74 14.14 0.29
C GLY A 59 8.48 15.00 0.34
N GLY A 60 7.46 14.70 -0.47
CA GLY A 60 6.15 15.33 -0.36
C GLY A 60 5.34 14.79 0.83
N GLU A 61 4.23 15.47 1.13
CA GLU A 61 3.37 15.19 2.28
C GLU A 61 1.91 15.39 1.90
N PHE A 62 1.00 14.80 2.67
CA PHE A 62 -0.45 14.95 2.48
C PHE A 62 -1.03 15.87 3.56
N PRO A 63 -1.76 16.94 3.17
CA PRO A 63 -2.26 17.91 4.15
C PRO A 63 -3.37 17.34 5.04
N TRP A 64 -4.12 16.33 4.57
CA TRP A 64 -5.20 15.68 5.30
C TRP A 64 -4.77 14.52 6.20
N GLU A 65 -3.53 14.03 6.07
CA GLU A 65 -3.00 12.99 6.96
C GLU A 65 -2.52 13.64 8.27
N GLU A 66 -2.85 12.99 9.39
CA GLU A 66 -2.41 13.39 10.74
C GLU A 66 -0.89 13.25 10.89
N ASP A 67 -0.36 12.11 10.44
CA ASP A 67 1.09 11.84 10.36
C ASP A 67 1.61 12.20 8.96
N LYS A 68 2.60 13.10 8.89
CA LYS A 68 3.18 13.59 7.63
C LYS A 68 4.03 12.56 6.90
N ASP A 69 4.34 11.45 7.57
CA ASP A 69 5.04 10.32 7.00
C ASP A 69 4.09 9.18 6.60
N THR A 70 2.76 9.36 6.67
CA THR A 70 1.78 8.34 6.25
C THR A 70 0.91 8.76 5.06
N ALA A 71 0.31 7.77 4.40
CA ALA A 71 -0.77 7.93 3.46
C ALA A 71 -1.69 6.70 3.48
N HIS A 72 -2.99 6.91 3.59
CA HIS A 72 -3.99 5.85 3.53
C HIS A 72 -4.62 5.78 2.13
N VAL A 73 -4.61 4.58 1.54
CA VAL A 73 -5.13 4.35 0.19
C VAL A 73 -5.99 3.10 0.16
N ALA A 74 -7.16 3.19 -0.48
CA ALA A 74 -8.02 2.05 -0.71
C ALA A 74 -7.69 1.37 -2.06
N CYS A 75 -7.73 0.05 -2.08
CA CYS A 75 -7.76 -0.74 -3.32
C CYS A 75 -8.96 -0.31 -4.19
N PRO A 76 -8.84 -0.26 -5.53
CA PRO A 76 -9.92 0.15 -6.42
C PRO A 76 -10.98 -0.95 -6.61
N ASP A 77 -11.30 -1.68 -5.55
CA ASP A 77 -12.46 -2.57 -5.44
C ASP A 77 -13.44 -1.94 -4.43
N PRO A 78 -14.50 -1.25 -4.91
CA PRO A 78 -15.43 -0.56 -4.03
C PRO A 78 -16.30 -1.53 -3.20
N LEU A 79 -16.42 -2.80 -3.61
CA LEU A 79 -17.21 -3.80 -2.90
C LEU A 79 -16.40 -4.47 -1.78
N ASN A 80 -15.11 -4.72 -2.04
CA ASN A 80 -14.20 -5.37 -1.09
C ASN A 80 -12.91 -4.54 -0.86
N PRO A 81 -13.02 -3.31 -0.35
CA PRO A 81 -11.86 -2.43 -0.23
C PRO A 81 -10.83 -3.01 0.74
N VAL A 82 -9.60 -3.13 0.23
CA VAL A 82 -8.40 -3.33 1.03
C VAL A 82 -7.80 -1.96 1.34
N MET A 83 -7.63 -1.64 2.62
CA MET A 83 -6.98 -0.42 3.06
C MET A 83 -5.48 -0.65 3.23
N MET A 84 -4.69 0.20 2.59
CA MET A 84 -3.24 0.19 2.62
C MET A 84 -2.75 1.46 3.30
N GLU A 85 -1.91 1.32 4.32
CA GLU A 85 -1.11 2.42 4.88
C GLU A 85 0.27 2.38 4.23
N LEU A 86 0.65 3.47 3.58
CA LEU A 86 2.03 3.71 3.20
C LEU A 86 2.69 4.54 4.28
N ARG A 87 3.86 4.10 4.76
CA ARG A 87 4.65 4.79 5.76
C ARG A 87 6.06 5.04 5.26
N ARG A 88 6.48 6.29 5.31
CA ARG A 88 7.85 6.72 5.05
C ARG A 88 8.70 6.52 6.29
N ILE A 89 9.88 5.96 6.12
CA ILE A 89 10.89 5.78 7.16
C ILE A 89 12.04 6.75 6.85
N ARG A 90 12.29 7.65 7.80
CA ARG A 90 13.40 8.60 7.81
C ARG A 90 14.54 7.95 8.58
N ASP A 91 15.50 7.38 7.84
CA ASP A 91 16.81 6.98 8.37
C ASP A 91 17.80 8.16 8.21
#